data_AF-A0A925KFA4-F1
#
_entry.id   AF-A0A925KFA4-F1
#
_cell.length_a   1.000
_cell.length_b   1.000
_cell.length_c   1.000
_cell.angle_alpha   90.00
_cell.angle_beta   90.00
_cell.angle_gamma   90.00
#
_symmetry.space_group_name_H-M   'P 1'
#
loop_
_entity.id
_entity.type
_entity.pdbx_description
1 polymer ?
#
loop_
_entity_poly.entity_id
_entity_poly.type
_entity_poly.pdbx_seq_one_letter_code
_entity_poly.pdbx_strand_id
1 'polypeptide(L)'
;MGCAPAAAHTVLVSSSFDFDNDGWERAAFVDGSGDTPAPWWPFGNGPGSLIDAGLDALPDGFSAPGKFLGNQSAALGGALMFQVFGLAGAASSGDCIRLTSGTLEISYGLRGPGFAPGTWVNYVVPLTASAGWETLAANPFLPRTPTTDAEMAAVLGSLTQLRIRSDWYLPPANGFLYLDNVRLVSGVPEVPSSAASCGTGRPAGPNGRPAIDTHWQVDAKWRNMRHLEETAMAQQDTPPEGGFSKLVDEQLELAAAKLPVLTPVHPSPVDHEELGVAHANIEDLLLGNAEATPEMLEEMAALENAPELSEEELARQALAHGGADNDPATPE
;
A
#
# COMPACT_ATOMS: atom_id res chain seq x y z
N MET A 1 26.16 -20.24 -30.72
CA MET A 1 25.33 -19.21 -30.08
C MET A 1 25.58 -19.31 -28.58
N GLY A 2 26.38 -18.40 -28.03
CA GLY A 2 26.55 -18.32 -26.58
C GLY A 2 25.36 -17.57 -26.00
N CYS A 3 24.69 -18.17 -25.02
CA CYS A 3 23.71 -17.47 -24.19
C CYS A 3 24.49 -16.38 -23.43
N ALA A 4 24.17 -15.11 -23.66
CA ALA A 4 24.75 -14.03 -22.86
C ALA A 4 24.26 -14.19 -21.42
N PRO A 5 25.13 -14.06 -20.40
CA PRO A 5 24.68 -14.11 -19.02
C PRO A 5 23.75 -12.91 -18.75
N ALA A 6 22.59 -13.18 -18.16
CA ALA A 6 21.70 -12.13 -17.65
C ALA A 6 22.49 -11.22 -16.70
N ALA A 7 22.35 -9.90 -16.85
CA ALA A 7 23.03 -8.95 -15.99
C ALA A 7 22.54 -9.14 -14.55
N ALA A 8 23.46 -9.42 -13.63
CA ALA A 8 23.13 -9.61 -12.22
C ALA A 8 22.90 -8.25 -11.55
N HIS A 9 21.78 -8.14 -10.82
CA HIS A 9 21.48 -7.00 -9.95
C HIS A 9 21.92 -7.28 -8.53
N THR A 10 22.45 -6.26 -7.86
CA THR A 10 22.74 -6.32 -6.43
C THR A 10 21.74 -5.45 -5.68
N VAL A 11 21.07 -6.01 -4.67
CA VAL A 11 20.21 -5.25 -3.76
C VAL A 11 21.09 -4.42 -2.83
N LEU A 12 20.91 -3.11 -2.84
CA LEU A 12 21.65 -2.17 -2.01
C LEU A 12 20.94 -1.93 -0.68
N VAL A 13 19.60 -1.79 -0.73
CA VAL A 13 18.71 -1.65 0.42
C VAL A 13 17.33 -2.16 0.06
N SER A 14 16.62 -2.72 1.04
CA SER A 14 15.26 -3.22 0.88
C SER A 14 14.36 -3.03 2.10
N SER A 15 13.06 -3.06 1.82
CA SER A 15 11.97 -3.24 2.78
C SER A 15 11.01 -4.30 2.24
N SER A 16 10.75 -5.34 3.04
CA SER A 16 9.80 -6.41 2.71
C SER A 16 8.50 -6.32 3.50
N PHE A 17 8.45 -5.50 4.55
CA PHE A 17 7.26 -5.31 5.39
C PHE A 17 6.71 -6.61 5.99
N ASP A 18 7.57 -7.60 6.17
CA ASP A 18 7.12 -8.92 6.63
C ASP A 18 6.67 -8.94 8.10
N PHE A 19 7.14 -7.97 8.88
CA PHE A 19 6.94 -7.92 10.33
C PHE A 19 6.42 -6.57 10.83
N ASP A 20 6.72 -5.49 10.12
CA ASP A 20 6.36 -4.12 10.50
C ASP A 20 6.41 -3.17 9.30
N ASN A 21 6.24 -1.87 9.55
CA ASN A 21 6.33 -0.84 8.51
C ASN A 21 7.77 -0.50 8.08
N ASP A 22 8.78 -1.17 8.60
CA ASP A 22 10.19 -1.00 8.26
C ASP A 22 10.73 0.43 8.46
N GLY A 23 10.04 1.23 9.29
CA GLY A 23 10.31 2.64 9.54
C GLY A 23 9.77 3.60 8.46
N TRP A 24 8.93 3.14 7.55
CA TRP A 24 8.28 4.01 6.56
C TRP A 24 7.21 4.89 7.19
N GLU A 25 7.04 6.07 6.60
CA GLU A 25 6.06 7.07 7.04
C GLU A 25 5.02 7.31 5.94
N ARG A 26 3.81 7.70 6.35
CA ARG A 26 2.79 8.31 5.49
C ARG A 26 2.96 9.82 5.57
N ALA A 27 3.02 10.45 4.40
CA ALA A 27 3.24 11.89 4.27
C ALA A 27 2.53 12.43 3.02
N ALA A 28 2.32 13.74 2.95
CA ALA A 28 1.89 14.38 1.71
C ALA A 28 2.93 14.13 0.59
N PHE A 29 2.47 13.61 -0.55
CA PHE A 29 3.36 13.26 -1.67
C PHE A 29 4.04 14.47 -2.30
N VAL A 30 3.47 15.67 -2.19
CA VAL A 30 4.02 16.88 -2.81
C VAL A 30 5.11 17.52 -1.96
N ASP A 31 4.84 17.84 -0.70
CA ASP A 31 5.77 18.61 0.14
C ASP A 31 6.33 17.83 1.35
N GLY A 32 5.79 16.65 1.65
CA GLY A 32 6.25 15.79 2.73
C GLY A 32 5.76 16.27 4.09
N SER A 33 4.72 17.10 4.11
CA SER A 33 4.07 17.49 5.36
C SER A 33 3.21 16.35 5.91
N GLY A 34 2.98 16.35 7.23
CA GLY A 34 2.07 15.40 7.88
C GLY A 34 2.66 14.01 8.12
N ASP A 35 3.98 13.91 8.30
CA ASP A 35 4.65 12.63 8.57
C ASP A 35 4.05 11.91 9.78
N THR A 36 3.54 10.71 9.53
CA THR A 36 3.05 9.77 10.54
C THR A 36 3.59 8.38 10.20
N PRO A 37 3.73 7.45 11.16
CA PRO A 37 4.12 6.07 10.82
C PRO A 37 3.17 5.49 9.77
N ALA A 38 3.71 4.93 8.69
CA ALA A 38 2.89 4.32 7.65
C ALA A 38 2.11 3.15 8.28
N PRO A 39 0.78 3.05 8.07
CA PRO A 39 0.01 1.93 8.56
C PRO A 39 0.53 0.63 7.96
N TRP A 40 0.83 -0.33 8.82
CA TRP A 40 1.19 -1.68 8.44
C TRP A 40 -0.02 -2.60 8.52
N TRP A 41 -0.16 -3.49 7.55
CA TRP A 41 -1.25 -4.43 7.47
C TRP A 41 -0.71 -5.86 7.31
N PRO A 42 -1.19 -6.84 8.10
CA PRO A 42 -0.69 -8.22 8.07
C PRO A 42 -1.16 -9.04 6.86
N PHE A 43 -1.55 -8.37 5.77
CA PHE A 43 -1.88 -8.99 4.48
C PHE A 43 -1.05 -8.33 3.38
N GLY A 44 -0.55 -9.10 2.41
CA GLY A 44 0.41 -8.61 1.43
C GLY A 44 0.77 -9.64 0.35
N ASN A 45 1.86 -9.39 -0.40
CA ASN A 45 2.53 -10.40 -1.20
C ASN A 45 3.54 -11.16 -0.30
N GLY A 46 3.04 -11.76 0.76
CA GLY A 46 3.82 -12.22 1.91
C GLY A 46 3.05 -12.01 3.23
N PRO A 47 3.76 -11.98 4.37
CA PRO A 47 3.17 -11.76 5.70
C PRO A 47 2.73 -10.31 6.01
N GLY A 48 3.05 -9.31 5.19
CA GLY A 48 2.56 -7.95 5.41
C GLY A 48 2.77 -6.99 4.23
N SER A 49 2.22 -5.78 4.35
CA SER A 49 2.44 -4.65 3.44
C SER A 49 2.10 -3.33 4.12
N LEU A 50 2.55 -2.20 3.54
CA LEU A 50 2.02 -0.90 3.95
C LEU A 50 0.66 -0.67 3.29
N ILE A 51 -0.25 0.02 3.98
CA ILE A 51 -1.57 0.37 3.47
C ILE A 51 -1.82 1.87 3.60
N ASP A 52 -2.44 2.45 2.58
CA ASP A 52 -2.98 3.81 2.67
C ASP A 52 -4.29 3.89 1.89
N ALA A 53 -5.25 4.62 2.46
CA ALA A 53 -6.61 4.76 1.97
C ALA A 53 -6.78 5.98 1.04
N GLY A 54 -5.76 6.86 0.95
CA GLY A 54 -5.80 8.05 0.09
C GLY A 54 -7.03 8.91 0.33
N LEU A 55 -7.38 9.13 1.60
CA LEU A 55 -8.62 9.80 2.01
C LEU A 55 -8.48 11.32 2.11
N ASP A 56 -7.26 11.84 2.03
CA ASP A 56 -6.99 13.25 2.25
C ASP A 56 -7.13 14.06 0.95
N ALA A 57 -7.41 15.36 1.08
CA ALA A 57 -7.64 16.27 -0.05
C ALA A 57 -6.38 16.52 -0.90
N LEU A 58 -5.21 16.09 -0.42
CA LEU A 58 -3.93 16.16 -1.11
C LEU A 58 -3.42 14.76 -1.44
N PRO A 59 -2.61 14.59 -2.49
CA PRO A 59 -2.02 13.30 -2.80
C PRO A 59 -1.14 12.83 -1.64
N ASP A 60 -1.43 11.66 -1.09
CA ASP A 60 -0.64 11.02 -0.04
C ASP A 60 0.49 10.15 -0.65
N GLY A 61 1.48 9.83 0.16
CA GLY A 61 2.58 8.96 -0.24
C GLY A 61 3.30 8.30 0.92
N PHE A 62 3.96 7.20 0.60
CA PHE A 62 4.89 6.51 1.47
C PHE A 62 6.26 7.17 1.37
N SER A 63 6.77 7.68 2.49
CA SER A 63 8.08 8.29 2.64
C SER A 63 9.07 7.27 3.19
N ALA A 64 10.22 7.14 2.52
CA ALA A 64 11.18 6.10 2.82
C ALA A 64 12.03 6.42 4.07
N PRO A 65 12.38 5.40 4.87
CA PRO A 65 13.23 5.57 6.05
C PRO A 65 14.68 5.88 5.67
N GLY A 66 15.46 6.33 6.67
CA GLY A 66 16.86 6.72 6.53
C GLY A 66 17.77 5.71 5.83
N LYS A 67 17.47 4.40 5.86
CA LYS A 67 18.21 3.35 5.12
C LYS A 67 18.18 3.52 3.60
N PHE A 68 17.15 4.17 3.05
CA PHE A 68 17.04 4.53 1.63
C PHE A 68 17.62 5.91 1.29
N LEU A 69 18.00 6.70 2.29
CA LEU A 69 18.45 8.08 2.12
C LEU A 69 19.99 8.15 2.16
N GLY A 70 20.54 9.36 2.06
CA GLY A 70 21.98 9.63 2.01
C GLY A 70 22.58 9.36 0.64
N ASN A 71 23.83 8.90 0.61
CA ASN A 71 24.54 8.62 -0.63
C ASN A 71 24.14 7.26 -1.21
N GLN A 72 23.28 7.28 -2.21
CA GLN A 72 22.78 6.15 -2.98
C GLN A 72 23.38 6.12 -4.41
N SER A 73 24.57 6.69 -4.61
CA SER A 73 25.20 6.76 -5.94
C SER A 73 25.47 5.40 -6.57
N ALA A 74 25.59 4.34 -5.77
CA ALA A 74 25.70 2.96 -6.24
C ALA A 74 24.44 2.47 -7.00
N ALA A 75 23.29 3.13 -6.82
CA ALA A 75 22.04 2.83 -7.52
C ALA A 75 21.95 3.50 -8.90
N LEU A 76 22.89 4.39 -9.26
CA LEU A 76 22.90 5.05 -10.56
C LEU A 76 23.06 4.02 -11.69
N GLY A 77 22.18 4.07 -12.69
CA GLY A 77 22.10 3.05 -13.74
C GLY A 77 21.37 1.77 -13.32
N GLY A 78 20.94 1.71 -12.06
CA GLY A 78 20.15 0.66 -11.44
C GLY A 78 18.64 0.89 -11.55
N ALA A 79 17.91 0.42 -10.54
CA ALA A 79 16.47 0.63 -10.45
C ALA A 79 15.97 0.81 -9.01
N LEU A 80 14.88 1.55 -8.87
CA LEU A 80 13.96 1.42 -7.76
C LEU A 80 12.90 0.41 -8.17
N MET A 81 12.74 -0.67 -7.40
CA MET A 81 11.73 -1.68 -7.64
C MET A 81 10.82 -1.78 -6.43
N PHE A 82 9.54 -2.02 -6.67
CA PHE A 82 8.54 -2.21 -5.62
C PHE A 82 7.31 -2.89 -6.20
N GLN A 83 6.41 -3.32 -5.35
CA GLN A 83 5.15 -3.91 -5.73
C GLN A 83 4.01 -3.09 -5.16
N VAL A 84 2.93 -3.01 -5.91
CA VAL A 84 1.68 -2.41 -5.41
C VAL A 84 0.50 -3.32 -5.69
N PHE A 85 -0.50 -3.21 -4.84
CA PHE A 85 -1.81 -3.81 -5.02
C PHE A 85 -2.87 -2.78 -4.69
N GLY A 86 -4.01 -2.89 -5.35
CA GLY A 86 -5.14 -2.04 -5.02
C GLY A 86 -6.47 -2.72 -5.34
N LEU A 87 -7.50 -2.34 -4.59
CA LEU A 87 -8.83 -2.94 -4.69
C LEU A 87 -9.69 -2.30 -5.78
N ALA A 88 -9.36 -1.09 -6.20
CA ALA A 88 -9.90 -0.47 -7.41
C ALA A 88 -8.87 -0.55 -8.54
N GLY A 89 -9.32 -0.45 -9.78
CA GLY A 89 -8.40 -0.31 -10.91
C GLY A 89 -7.79 1.09 -10.88
N ALA A 90 -6.48 1.19 -11.06
CA ALA A 90 -5.81 2.49 -11.12
C ALA A 90 -5.66 2.97 -12.56
N ALA A 91 -5.60 4.29 -12.73
CA ALA A 91 -5.05 4.91 -13.93
C ALA A 91 -3.83 5.70 -13.48
N SER A 92 -2.62 5.23 -13.82
CA SER A 92 -1.40 5.94 -13.48
C SER A 92 -1.30 7.17 -14.40
N SER A 93 -1.82 8.31 -13.95
CA SER A 93 -1.59 9.60 -14.58
C SER A 93 -0.95 10.57 -13.59
N GLY A 94 0.24 11.03 -13.92
CA GLY A 94 0.99 12.01 -13.12
C GLY A 94 2.20 11.40 -12.42
N ASP A 95 2.69 12.14 -11.44
CA ASP A 95 3.88 11.80 -10.66
C ASP A 95 3.55 10.69 -9.68
N CYS A 96 4.37 9.63 -9.69
CA CYS A 96 4.21 8.50 -8.78
C CYS A 96 5.39 8.39 -7.82
N ILE A 97 6.56 8.88 -8.21
CA ILE A 97 7.79 8.79 -7.41
C ILE A 97 8.47 10.14 -7.40
N ARG A 98 8.97 10.56 -6.23
CA ARG A 98 9.77 11.78 -6.05
C ARG A 98 11.06 11.45 -5.33
N LEU A 99 12.16 12.00 -5.85
CA LEU A 99 13.49 11.91 -5.27
C LEU A 99 14.03 13.34 -5.07
N THR A 100 14.51 13.63 -3.87
CA THR A 100 14.98 14.98 -3.49
C THR A 100 16.38 14.92 -2.90
N SER A 101 17.26 15.88 -3.22
CA SER A 101 18.58 16.06 -2.60
C SER A 101 18.76 17.43 -1.94
N GLY A 102 17.74 17.87 -1.22
CA GLY A 102 17.64 19.21 -0.63
C GLY A 102 17.17 20.27 -1.63
N THR A 103 18.01 20.64 -2.61
CA THR A 103 17.70 21.74 -3.55
C THR A 103 17.18 21.29 -4.91
N LEU A 104 17.34 20.01 -5.24
CA LEU A 104 16.93 19.44 -6.50
C LEU A 104 15.91 18.35 -6.23
N GLU A 105 14.78 18.43 -6.93
CA GLU A 105 13.71 17.44 -6.88
C GLU A 105 13.44 16.94 -8.31
N ILE A 106 13.42 15.63 -8.46
CA ILE A 106 13.06 14.95 -9.70
C ILE A 106 11.91 14.01 -9.43
N SER A 107 11.04 13.84 -10.42
CA SER A 107 9.92 12.92 -10.28
C SER A 107 9.75 12.04 -11.50
N TYR A 108 9.15 10.88 -11.27
CA TYR A 108 8.88 9.87 -12.28
C TYR A 108 7.39 9.58 -12.30
N GLY A 109 6.79 9.70 -13.48
CA GLY A 109 5.42 9.26 -13.73
C GLY A 109 5.43 7.84 -14.28
N LEU A 110 4.69 6.94 -13.63
CA LEU A 110 4.44 5.62 -14.18
C LEU A 110 3.49 5.78 -15.38
N ARG A 111 4.01 5.60 -16.60
CA ARG A 111 3.23 5.70 -17.84
C ARG A 111 2.88 4.28 -18.31
N GLY A 112 1.62 3.88 -18.19
CA GLY A 112 1.12 2.57 -18.61
C GLY A 112 -0.37 2.40 -18.33
N PRO A 113 -1.00 1.28 -18.76
CA PRO A 113 -2.26 0.88 -18.13
C PRO A 113 -1.97 0.73 -16.65
N GLY A 114 -2.77 1.34 -15.78
CA GLY A 114 -2.63 1.10 -14.34
C GLY A 114 -2.88 -0.37 -14.02
N PHE A 115 -2.86 -0.72 -12.74
CA PHE A 115 -3.07 -2.10 -12.34
C PHE A 115 -4.56 -2.50 -12.38
N ALA A 116 -4.81 -3.77 -12.68
CA ALA A 116 -6.13 -4.36 -12.54
C ALA A 116 -6.47 -4.48 -11.04
N PRO A 117 -7.75 -4.31 -10.66
CA PRO A 117 -8.18 -4.52 -9.27
C PRO A 117 -7.76 -5.91 -8.77
N GLY A 118 -7.32 -5.99 -7.52
CA GLY A 118 -7.03 -7.26 -6.86
C GLY A 118 -5.77 -7.98 -7.35
N THR A 119 -4.87 -7.29 -8.05
CA THR A 119 -3.63 -7.89 -8.59
C THR A 119 -2.39 -7.14 -8.12
N TRP A 120 -1.41 -7.88 -7.61
CA TRP A 120 -0.08 -7.33 -7.32
C TRP A 120 0.67 -7.05 -8.63
N VAL A 121 1.22 -5.85 -8.75
CA VAL A 121 2.01 -5.42 -9.90
C VAL A 121 3.41 -5.00 -9.45
N ASN A 122 4.43 -5.58 -10.07
CA ASN A 122 5.82 -5.23 -9.84
C ASN A 122 6.24 -4.07 -10.76
N TYR A 123 6.67 -2.97 -10.16
CA TYR A 123 7.24 -1.83 -10.85
C TYR A 123 8.77 -1.89 -10.84
N VAL A 124 9.37 -1.54 -11.97
CA VAL A 124 10.81 -1.38 -12.15
C VAL A 124 11.03 0.01 -12.73
N VAL A 125 11.64 0.88 -11.94
CA VAL A 125 11.84 2.29 -12.29
C VAL A 125 13.32 2.51 -12.49
N PRO A 126 13.78 2.64 -13.75
CA PRO A 126 15.20 2.80 -14.03
C PRO A 126 15.71 4.12 -13.44
N LEU A 127 16.86 4.06 -12.77
CA LEU A 127 17.54 5.21 -12.18
C LEU A 127 18.55 5.79 -13.18
N THR A 128 18.03 6.13 -14.37
CA THR A 128 18.76 6.81 -15.45
C THR A 128 17.96 8.00 -15.94
N ALA A 129 18.65 9.08 -16.32
CA ALA A 129 18.01 10.30 -16.80
C ALA A 129 17.12 10.07 -18.04
N SER A 130 17.56 9.16 -18.92
CA SER A 130 16.84 8.78 -20.14
C SER A 130 15.53 8.02 -19.90
N ALA A 131 15.22 7.60 -18.67
CA ALA A 131 14.03 6.80 -18.37
C ALA A 131 12.73 7.61 -18.35
N GLY A 132 12.79 8.93 -18.50
CA GLY A 132 11.62 9.82 -18.45
C GLY A 132 11.41 10.49 -17.10
N TRP A 133 12.48 10.61 -16.30
CA TRP A 133 12.48 11.48 -15.14
C TRP A 133 12.36 12.94 -15.56
N GLU A 134 11.61 13.70 -14.80
CA GLU A 134 11.35 15.11 -15.04
C GLU A 134 11.76 15.91 -13.79
N THR A 135 12.66 16.88 -13.99
CA THR A 135 13.07 17.82 -12.95
C THR A 135 11.91 18.75 -12.61
N LEU A 136 11.60 18.85 -11.32
CA LEU A 136 10.55 19.72 -10.82
C LEU A 136 11.10 21.14 -10.66
N ALA A 137 10.41 22.09 -11.28
CA ALA A 137 10.72 23.50 -11.10
C ALA A 137 10.18 23.96 -9.75
N ALA A 138 10.91 24.85 -9.07
CA ALA A 138 10.45 25.50 -7.84
C ALA A 138 9.12 26.24 -8.03
N ASN A 139 8.83 26.69 -9.26
CA ASN A 139 7.53 27.22 -9.64
C ASN A 139 6.73 26.14 -10.38
N PRO A 140 5.62 25.63 -9.81
CA PRO A 140 4.82 24.56 -10.41
C PRO A 140 4.10 24.97 -11.70
N PHE A 141 4.07 26.26 -12.03
CA PHE A 141 3.51 26.78 -13.29
C PHE A 141 4.53 26.79 -14.44
N LEU A 142 5.81 26.51 -14.16
CA LEU A 142 6.82 26.38 -15.21
C LEU A 142 6.79 24.97 -15.83
N PRO A 143 7.12 24.85 -17.13
CA PRO A 143 7.26 23.57 -17.76
C PRO A 143 8.33 22.74 -17.05
N ARG A 144 8.04 21.45 -16.87
CA ARG A 144 9.00 20.48 -16.38
C ARG A 144 10.03 20.19 -17.47
N THR A 145 11.27 19.97 -17.07
CA THR A 145 12.36 19.64 -18.00
C THR A 145 12.79 18.21 -17.79
N PRO A 146 13.21 17.49 -18.85
CA PRO A 146 13.84 16.18 -18.69
C PRO A 146 15.02 16.28 -17.73
N THR A 147 15.10 15.36 -16.77
CA THR A 147 16.25 15.23 -15.88
C THR A 147 17.49 14.89 -16.69
N THR A 148 18.62 15.45 -16.32
CA THR A 148 19.95 15.17 -16.92
C THR A 148 20.71 14.11 -16.11
N ASP A 149 21.73 13.48 -16.70
CA ASP A 149 22.55 12.49 -15.98
C ASP A 149 23.25 13.10 -14.75
N ALA A 150 23.68 14.36 -14.85
CA ALA A 150 24.31 15.08 -13.74
C ALA A 150 23.32 15.34 -12.60
N GLU A 151 22.07 15.68 -12.92
CA GLU A 151 20.99 15.86 -11.94
C GLU A 151 20.61 14.54 -11.27
N MET A 152 20.45 13.45 -12.05
CA MET A 152 20.20 12.12 -11.48
C MET A 152 21.32 11.69 -10.53
N ALA A 153 22.58 11.87 -10.95
CA ALA A 153 23.74 11.57 -10.11
C ALA A 153 23.80 12.44 -8.86
N ALA A 154 23.45 13.74 -8.96
CA ALA A 154 23.40 14.65 -7.82
C ALA A 154 22.29 14.28 -6.83
N VAL A 155 21.11 13.89 -7.32
CA VAL A 155 20.00 13.44 -6.47
C VAL A 155 20.37 12.17 -5.71
N LEU A 156 20.89 11.16 -6.40
CA LEU A 156 21.28 9.90 -5.77
C LEU A 156 22.52 10.05 -4.88
N GLY A 157 23.41 11.01 -5.15
CA GLY A 157 24.62 11.24 -4.33
C GLY A 157 24.34 11.80 -2.94
N SER A 158 23.19 12.45 -2.74
CA SER A 158 22.80 13.05 -1.45
C SER A 158 21.28 13.07 -1.29
N LEU A 159 20.65 11.91 -1.39
CA LEU A 159 19.20 11.75 -1.33
C LEU A 159 18.68 12.09 0.07
N THR A 160 17.85 13.11 0.17
CA THR A 160 17.20 13.54 1.42
C THR A 160 15.77 13.03 1.52
N GLN A 161 15.15 12.65 0.39
CA GLN A 161 13.79 12.14 0.38
C GLN A 161 13.56 11.17 -0.79
N LEU A 162 12.86 10.08 -0.52
CA LEU A 162 12.27 9.18 -1.51
C LEU A 162 10.81 8.98 -1.14
N ARG A 163 9.90 9.32 -2.06
CA ARG A 163 8.46 9.14 -1.87
C ARG A 163 7.84 8.33 -2.99
N ILE A 164 6.92 7.44 -2.63
CA ILE A 164 6.08 6.67 -3.55
C ILE A 164 4.63 7.06 -3.25
N ARG A 165 3.93 7.62 -4.23
CA ARG A 165 2.54 8.05 -4.11
C ARG A 165 1.64 6.89 -3.71
N SER A 166 0.62 7.14 -2.89
CA SER A 166 -0.34 6.13 -2.45
C SER A 166 -1.74 6.27 -3.08
N ASP A 167 -2.07 7.41 -3.68
CA ASP A 167 -3.36 7.68 -4.32
C ASP A 167 -3.27 7.58 -5.87
N TRP A 168 -3.42 6.36 -6.40
CA TRP A 168 -3.32 6.13 -7.85
C TRP A 168 -4.69 6.09 -8.55
N TYR A 169 -5.74 6.45 -7.82
CA TYR A 169 -7.10 6.40 -8.27
C TYR A 169 -7.54 7.73 -8.88
N LEU A 170 -8.35 7.65 -9.93
CA LEU A 170 -9.08 8.82 -10.41
C LEU A 170 -10.38 8.93 -9.61
N PRO A 171 -10.78 10.13 -9.19
CA PRO A 171 -12.11 10.36 -8.64
C PRO A 171 -13.19 9.77 -9.57
N PRO A 172 -14.25 9.14 -9.02
CA PRO A 172 -14.64 9.07 -7.61
C PRO A 172 -14.13 7.82 -6.86
N ALA A 173 -13.15 7.10 -7.41
CA ALA A 173 -12.69 5.86 -6.78
C ALA A 173 -11.84 6.19 -5.54
N ASN A 174 -12.39 5.90 -4.36
CA ASN A 174 -11.60 5.76 -3.14
C ASN A 174 -11.13 4.30 -3.07
N GLY A 175 -9.87 4.10 -2.74
CA GLY A 175 -9.32 2.75 -2.70
C GLY A 175 -8.08 2.69 -1.83
N PHE A 176 -7.87 1.54 -1.22
CA PHE A 176 -6.64 1.25 -0.51
C PHE A 176 -5.56 0.87 -1.51
N LEU A 177 -4.41 1.53 -1.44
CA LEU A 177 -3.17 1.09 -2.07
C LEU A 177 -2.31 0.38 -1.04
N TYR A 178 -1.76 -0.74 -1.45
CA TYR A 178 -0.83 -1.53 -0.67
C TYR A 178 0.55 -1.45 -1.33
N LEU A 179 1.61 -1.24 -0.54
CA LEU A 179 3.00 -1.17 -1.01
C LEU A 179 3.82 -2.30 -0.38
N ASP A 180 4.61 -2.98 -1.20
CA ASP A 180 5.42 -4.12 -0.77
C ASP A 180 6.77 -4.20 -1.52
N ASN A 181 7.74 -4.92 -0.96
CA ASN A 181 9.00 -5.33 -1.59
C ASN A 181 9.82 -4.20 -2.25
N VAL A 182 9.93 -3.05 -1.56
CA VAL A 182 10.68 -1.88 -2.03
C VAL A 182 12.17 -2.16 -1.96
N ARG A 183 12.89 -1.93 -3.05
CA ARG A 183 14.33 -2.17 -3.16
C ARG A 183 15.02 -1.17 -4.08
N LEU A 184 16.19 -0.69 -3.66
CA LEU A 184 17.15 -0.05 -4.54
C LEU A 184 18.17 -1.10 -4.99
N VAL A 185 18.37 -1.20 -6.29
CA VAL A 185 19.30 -2.17 -6.88
C VAL A 185 20.30 -1.46 -7.78
N SER A 186 21.53 -2.01 -7.85
CA SER A 186 22.52 -1.61 -8.84
C SER A 186 22.50 -2.55 -10.06
N GLY A 187 23.10 -2.10 -11.17
CA GLY A 187 23.18 -2.85 -12.44
C GLY A 187 22.01 -2.58 -13.38
N VAL A 188 22.20 -2.77 -14.68
CA VAL A 188 21.22 -2.42 -15.73
C VAL A 188 20.04 -3.40 -15.71
N PRO A 189 18.79 -2.96 -15.41
CA PRO A 189 17.65 -3.85 -15.46
C PRO A 189 17.49 -4.32 -16.88
N GLU A 190 17.66 -5.63 -17.11
CA GLU A 190 17.15 -6.24 -18.33
C GLU A 190 15.64 -5.99 -18.31
N VAL A 191 15.21 -4.99 -19.07
CA VAL A 191 13.79 -4.80 -19.34
C VAL A 191 13.33 -6.13 -19.91
N PRO A 192 12.35 -6.84 -19.31
CA PRO A 192 11.90 -8.10 -19.85
C PRO A 192 11.44 -7.82 -21.28
N SER A 193 12.24 -8.30 -22.23
CA SER A 193 11.99 -8.15 -23.65
C SER A 193 10.67 -8.85 -23.91
N SER A 194 9.61 -8.06 -24.05
CA SER A 194 8.34 -8.54 -24.55
C SER A 194 8.58 -8.92 -26.00
N ALA A 195 8.93 -10.18 -26.20
CA ALA A 195 9.06 -10.92 -27.44
C ALA A 195 9.12 -10.07 -28.72
N ALA A 196 10.32 -9.93 -29.26
CA ALA A 196 10.53 -9.70 -30.68
C ALA A 196 9.82 -10.81 -31.48
N SER A 197 8.57 -10.56 -31.88
CA SER A 197 7.95 -11.26 -33.00
C SER A 197 8.62 -10.74 -34.27
N CYS A 198 9.68 -11.44 -34.67
CA CYS A 198 10.15 -11.44 -36.04
C CYS A 198 9.09 -12.19 -36.86
N GLY A 199 8.27 -11.45 -37.64
CA GLY A 199 7.13 -12.02 -38.34
C GLY A 199 6.64 -11.15 -39.49
N THR A 200 7.43 -11.13 -40.57
CA THR A 200 7.05 -10.98 -41.99
C THR A 200 6.10 -9.84 -42.41
N GLY A 201 6.70 -8.84 -43.05
CA GLY A 201 6.26 -8.15 -44.27
C GLY A 201 4.76 -7.95 -44.57
N ARG A 202 4.34 -6.68 -44.60
CA ARG A 202 3.18 -6.24 -45.37
C ARG A 202 3.54 -5.00 -46.20
N PRO A 203 3.31 -4.97 -47.52
CA PRO A 203 3.70 -3.84 -48.34
C PRO A 203 2.81 -2.61 -48.11
N ALA A 204 3.44 -1.44 -48.21
CA ALA A 204 2.83 -0.14 -48.11
C ALA A 204 1.82 0.12 -49.24
N GLY A 205 0.60 0.53 -48.88
CA GLY A 205 -0.35 1.20 -49.78
C GLY A 205 -0.36 2.70 -49.48
N PRO A 206 -0.42 3.60 -50.48
CA PRO A 206 -0.34 5.03 -50.26
C PRO A 206 -1.72 5.64 -50.00
N ASN A 207 -1.71 6.71 -49.19
CA ASN A 207 -2.73 7.76 -49.05
C ASN A 207 -4.07 7.38 -48.37
N GLY A 208 -4.27 7.97 -47.20
CA GLY A 208 -5.60 8.14 -46.60
C GLY A 208 -5.52 8.52 -45.13
N ARG A 209 -5.51 9.81 -44.81
CA ARG A 209 -5.88 10.29 -43.47
C ARG A 209 -7.31 9.86 -43.16
N PRO A 210 -7.64 9.54 -41.89
CA PRO A 210 -8.95 9.95 -41.40
C PRO A 210 -8.88 10.67 -40.06
N ALA A 211 -9.94 11.45 -39.86
CA ALA A 211 -10.22 12.30 -38.73
C ALA A 211 -10.37 11.53 -37.42
N ILE A 212 -10.02 12.20 -36.33
CA ILE A 212 -10.27 11.76 -34.96
C ILE A 212 -11.73 12.10 -34.66
N ASP A 213 -12.59 11.08 -34.61
CA ASP A 213 -13.99 11.18 -34.18
C ASP A 213 -14.09 10.57 -32.76
N THR A 214 -14.26 11.40 -31.75
CA THR A 214 -14.22 11.05 -30.32
C THR A 214 -15.54 10.56 -29.73
N HIS A 215 -16.52 10.13 -30.54
CA HIS A 215 -17.86 9.80 -30.05
C HIS A 215 -18.17 8.29 -29.92
N TRP A 216 -17.15 7.39 -29.96
CA TRP A 216 -17.41 5.93 -29.98
C TRP A 216 -16.70 5.08 -28.92
N GLN A 217 -16.36 5.62 -27.74
CA GLN A 217 -15.73 4.81 -26.68
C GLN A 217 -16.57 4.53 -25.43
N VAL A 218 -17.74 5.16 -25.27
CA VAL A 218 -18.55 4.97 -24.05
C VAL A 218 -19.48 3.75 -24.16
N ASP A 219 -20.04 3.47 -25.34
CA ASP A 219 -21.06 2.42 -25.51
C ASP A 219 -20.48 1.01 -25.80
N ALA A 220 -19.18 0.89 -26.09
CA ALA A 220 -18.49 -0.41 -26.23
C ALA A 220 -18.07 -0.99 -24.87
N LYS A 221 -17.82 -0.14 -23.87
CA LYS A 221 -17.39 -0.55 -22.52
C LYS A 221 -18.53 -1.18 -21.72
N TRP A 222 -19.76 -0.70 -21.90
CA TRP A 222 -20.95 -1.25 -21.23
C TRP A 222 -21.45 -2.57 -21.82
N ARG A 223 -21.23 -2.82 -23.13
CA ARG A 223 -21.58 -4.10 -23.76
C ARG A 223 -20.66 -5.25 -23.35
N ASN A 224 -19.39 -4.97 -23.06
CA ASN A 224 -18.46 -6.02 -22.59
C ASN A 224 -18.65 -6.40 -21.12
N MET A 225 -19.09 -5.48 -20.24
CA MET A 225 -19.40 -5.82 -18.85
C MET A 225 -20.62 -6.72 -18.73
N ARG A 226 -21.68 -6.47 -19.52
CA ARG A 226 -22.91 -7.29 -19.46
C ARG A 226 -22.71 -8.71 -20.00
N HIS A 227 -21.78 -8.89 -20.94
CA HIS A 227 -21.42 -10.23 -21.44
C HIS A 227 -20.50 -11.01 -20.47
N LEU A 228 -19.74 -10.32 -19.61
CA LEU A 228 -18.93 -10.95 -18.57
C LEU A 228 -19.77 -11.40 -17.36
N GLU A 229 -20.81 -10.66 -16.98
CA GLU A 229 -21.77 -11.12 -15.95
C GLU A 229 -22.57 -12.36 -16.40
N GLU A 230 -23.03 -12.40 -17.67
CA GLU A 230 -23.76 -13.57 -18.19
C GLU A 230 -22.87 -14.80 -18.42
N THR A 231 -21.56 -14.61 -18.66
CA THR A 231 -20.63 -15.75 -18.85
C THR A 231 -20.07 -16.28 -17.53
N ALA A 232 -19.91 -15.42 -16.50
CA ALA A 232 -19.42 -15.83 -15.18
C ALA A 232 -20.46 -16.61 -14.34
N MET A 233 -21.75 -16.46 -14.61
CA MET A 233 -22.81 -17.15 -13.86
C MET A 233 -23.19 -18.54 -14.39
N ALA A 234 -22.59 -19.00 -15.50
CA ALA A 234 -22.91 -20.29 -16.13
C ALA A 234 -21.80 -21.35 -16.02
N GLN A 235 -20.72 -21.08 -15.27
CA GLN A 235 -19.65 -22.03 -15.08
C GLN A 235 -19.76 -22.69 -13.70
N GLN A 236 -20.13 -23.96 -13.75
CA GLN A 236 -20.36 -24.84 -12.62
C GLN A 236 -19.03 -25.09 -11.89
N ASP A 237 -18.68 -24.24 -10.92
CA ASP A 237 -17.54 -24.39 -10.01
C ASP A 237 -17.84 -25.44 -8.92
N THR A 238 -17.98 -26.69 -9.32
CA THR A 238 -17.75 -27.79 -8.38
C THR A 238 -16.35 -28.32 -8.66
N PRO A 239 -15.34 -27.99 -7.83
CA PRO A 239 -14.02 -28.59 -7.99
C PRO A 239 -14.15 -30.12 -7.88
N PRO A 240 -13.37 -30.89 -8.67
CA PRO A 240 -13.42 -32.35 -8.62
C PRO A 240 -13.17 -32.81 -7.17
N GLU A 241 -14.07 -33.66 -6.66
CA GLU A 241 -13.98 -34.21 -5.30
C GLU A 241 -12.56 -34.77 -5.05
N GLY A 242 -11.91 -34.29 -3.99
CA GLY A 242 -10.57 -34.72 -3.57
C GLY A 242 -9.42 -33.74 -3.87
N GLY A 243 -9.63 -32.70 -4.69
CA GLY A 243 -8.59 -31.69 -4.96
C GLY A 243 -8.22 -30.84 -3.73
N PHE A 244 -9.21 -30.54 -2.88
CA PHE A 244 -9.00 -29.76 -1.66
C PHE A 244 -8.21 -30.52 -0.60
N SER A 245 -8.52 -31.80 -0.39
CA SER A 245 -7.79 -32.65 0.56
C SER A 245 -6.30 -32.71 0.22
N LYS A 246 -5.95 -32.80 -1.07
CA LYS A 246 -4.56 -32.83 -1.52
C LYS A 246 -3.81 -31.52 -1.26
N LEU A 247 -4.48 -30.37 -1.41
CA LEU A 247 -3.90 -29.07 -1.09
C LEU A 247 -3.72 -28.85 0.41
N VAL A 248 -4.67 -29.33 1.23
CA VAL A 248 -4.54 -29.29 2.69
C VAL A 248 -3.36 -30.16 3.15
N ASP A 249 -3.21 -31.36 2.59
CA ASP A 249 -2.10 -32.26 2.92
C ASP A 249 -0.73 -31.67 2.51
N GLU A 250 -0.61 -31.07 1.31
CA GLU A 250 0.63 -30.41 0.87
C GLU A 250 0.98 -29.19 1.74
N GLN A 251 -0.01 -28.38 2.13
CA GLN A 251 0.22 -27.23 3.02
C GLN A 251 0.63 -27.67 4.43
N LEU A 252 0.04 -28.77 4.94
CA LEU A 252 0.37 -29.32 6.25
C LEU A 252 1.80 -29.89 6.29
N GLU A 253 2.25 -30.53 5.21
CA GLU A 253 3.61 -31.07 5.09
C GLU A 253 4.66 -29.96 4.95
N LEU A 254 4.35 -28.88 4.21
CA LEU A 254 5.19 -27.68 4.12
C LEU A 254 5.30 -26.93 5.45
N ALA A 255 4.23 -26.88 6.24
CA ALA A 255 4.24 -26.28 7.57
C ALA A 255 5.09 -27.11 8.55
N ALA A 256 4.96 -28.45 8.52
CA ALA A 256 5.74 -29.34 9.35
C ALA A 256 7.25 -29.26 9.05
N ALA A 257 7.64 -29.08 7.79
CA ALA A 257 9.05 -28.95 7.38
C ALA A 257 9.69 -27.60 7.75
N LYS A 258 8.88 -26.55 7.98
CA LYS A 258 9.35 -25.19 8.27
C LYS A 258 9.40 -24.84 9.75
N LEU A 259 8.89 -25.68 10.64
CA LEU A 259 8.99 -25.43 12.08
C LEU A 259 10.43 -25.74 12.53
N PRO A 260 11.22 -24.73 12.96
CA PRO A 260 12.50 -25.00 13.60
C PRO A 260 12.25 -25.85 14.85
N VAL A 261 13.14 -26.81 15.12
CA VAL A 261 13.10 -27.62 16.35
C VAL A 261 13.12 -26.65 17.54
N LEU A 262 11.95 -26.41 18.12
CA LEU A 262 11.80 -25.61 19.31
C LEU A 262 12.51 -26.38 20.43
N THR A 263 13.72 -25.95 20.76
CA THR A 263 14.30 -26.30 22.05
C THR A 263 13.38 -25.66 23.10
N PRO A 264 12.94 -26.42 24.12
CA PRO A 264 12.05 -25.89 25.14
C PRO A 264 12.80 -24.84 25.96
N VAL A 265 12.73 -23.59 25.51
CA VAL A 265 13.10 -22.43 26.31
C VAL A 265 11.88 -22.12 27.14
N HIS A 266 11.78 -22.75 28.31
CA HIS A 266 10.83 -22.33 29.33
C HIS A 266 11.17 -20.88 29.71
N PRO A 267 10.24 -19.92 29.56
CA PRO A 267 10.37 -18.65 30.27
C PRO A 267 10.34 -18.94 31.78
N SER A 268 11.16 -18.16 32.48
CA SER A 268 11.32 -18.04 33.94
C SER A 268 10.22 -18.69 34.81
N PRO A 269 10.56 -19.52 35.81
CA PRO A 269 9.60 -20.17 36.73
C PRO A 269 8.80 -19.25 37.66
N VAL A 270 8.78 -17.93 37.46
CA VAL A 270 8.44 -16.98 38.54
C VAL A 270 7.12 -16.21 38.34
N ASP A 271 6.55 -16.11 37.14
CA ASP A 271 5.40 -15.19 36.92
C ASP A 271 4.08 -15.84 36.46
N HIS A 272 3.95 -17.15 36.58
CA HIS A 272 2.68 -17.84 36.32
C HIS A 272 2.33 -18.77 37.49
N GLU A 273 1.88 -18.18 38.61
CA GLU A 273 0.99 -18.93 39.49
C GLU A 273 -0.29 -19.21 38.70
N GLU A 274 -0.34 -20.36 38.02
CA GLU A 274 -1.60 -20.91 37.54
C GLU A 274 -2.52 -21.04 38.74
N LEU A 275 -3.56 -20.21 38.80
CA LEU A 275 -4.66 -20.38 39.74
C LEU A 275 -5.36 -21.69 39.38
N GLY A 276 -4.88 -22.80 39.95
CA GLY A 276 -5.40 -24.16 39.76
C GLY A 276 -6.76 -24.40 40.40
N VAL A 277 -7.59 -23.35 40.50
CA VAL A 277 -8.96 -23.46 40.99
C VAL A 277 -9.81 -23.94 39.81
N ALA A 278 -10.40 -25.12 39.95
CA ALA A 278 -11.33 -25.62 38.96
C ALA A 278 -12.56 -24.69 38.90
N HIS A 279 -12.70 -23.94 37.82
CA HIS A 279 -13.92 -23.18 37.52
C HIS A 279 -15.02 -24.17 37.14
N ALA A 280 -16.19 -24.05 37.77
CA ALA A 280 -17.26 -25.04 37.61
C ALA A 280 -17.96 -24.95 36.24
N ASN A 281 -17.91 -23.79 35.57
CA ASN A 281 -18.47 -23.56 34.25
C ASN A 281 -17.70 -22.45 33.51
N ILE A 282 -17.98 -22.31 32.21
CA ILE A 282 -17.30 -21.34 31.33
C ILE A 282 -17.73 -19.90 31.63
N GLU A 283 -18.93 -19.73 32.21
CA GLU A 283 -19.41 -18.42 32.66
C GLU A 283 -18.60 -17.90 33.86
N ASP A 284 -18.19 -18.76 34.79
CA ASP A 284 -17.28 -18.41 35.90
C ASP A 284 -15.94 -17.87 35.42
N LEU A 285 -15.46 -18.40 34.29
CA LEU A 285 -14.16 -18.08 33.72
C LEU A 285 -14.22 -16.85 32.82
N LEU A 286 -15.36 -16.60 32.16
CA LEU A 286 -15.56 -15.47 31.26
C LEU A 286 -16.06 -14.21 31.98
N LEU A 287 -16.94 -14.37 32.96
CA LEU A 287 -17.59 -13.24 33.62
C LEU A 287 -16.90 -12.87 34.93
N GLY A 288 -16.19 -13.81 35.57
CA GLY A 288 -15.55 -13.63 36.87
C GLY A 288 -16.58 -13.25 37.93
N ASN A 289 -16.77 -14.08 38.96
CA ASN A 289 -17.53 -13.64 40.14
C ASN A 289 -16.72 -12.63 40.96
N ALA A 290 -16.27 -11.53 40.35
CA ALA A 290 -15.80 -10.37 41.07
C ALA A 290 -17.01 -9.80 41.80
N GLU A 291 -17.14 -10.11 43.10
CA GLU A 291 -18.06 -9.40 43.96
C GLU A 291 -17.78 -7.90 43.81
N ALA A 292 -18.82 -7.12 43.47
CA ALA A 292 -18.70 -5.68 43.32
C ALA A 292 -18.03 -5.11 44.58
N THR A 293 -16.93 -4.38 44.39
CA THR A 293 -16.19 -3.87 45.54
C THR A 293 -17.08 -2.91 46.34
N PRO A 294 -16.85 -2.76 47.66
CA PRO A 294 -17.63 -1.82 48.48
C PRO A 294 -17.66 -0.40 47.89
N GLU A 295 -16.59 0.02 47.23
CA GLU A 295 -16.47 1.31 46.55
C GLU A 295 -17.40 1.40 45.33
N MET A 296 -17.50 0.35 44.50
CA MET A 296 -18.44 0.31 43.38
C MET A 296 -19.90 0.30 43.87
N LEU A 297 -20.19 -0.38 44.97
CA LEU A 297 -21.53 -0.38 45.57
C LEU A 297 -21.91 1.00 46.12
N GLU A 298 -20.95 1.72 46.71
CA GLU A 298 -21.16 3.10 47.17
C GLU A 298 -21.37 4.07 46.00
N GLU A 299 -20.63 3.90 44.91
CA GLU A 299 -20.80 4.70 43.69
C GLU A 299 -22.17 4.45 43.03
N MET A 300 -22.60 3.19 42.92
CA MET A 300 -23.93 2.86 42.41
C MET A 300 -25.05 3.43 43.30
N ALA A 301 -24.90 3.35 44.62
CA ALA A 301 -25.86 3.95 45.54
C ALA A 301 -25.88 5.48 45.45
N ALA A 302 -24.74 6.12 45.16
CA ALA A 302 -24.66 7.55 44.91
C ALA A 302 -25.36 7.94 43.59
N LEU A 303 -25.23 7.13 42.53
CA LEU A 303 -25.90 7.34 41.25
C LEU A 303 -27.41 7.16 41.34
N GLU A 304 -27.91 6.16 42.08
CA GLU A 304 -29.36 5.97 42.28
C GLU A 304 -30.01 7.10 43.08
N ASN A 305 -29.26 7.75 43.98
CA ASN A 305 -29.74 8.89 44.77
C ASN A 305 -29.42 10.25 44.12
N ALA A 306 -28.79 10.26 42.95
CA ALA A 306 -28.52 11.50 42.24
C ALA A 306 -29.85 12.14 41.80
N PRO A 307 -30.08 13.42 42.09
CA PRO A 307 -31.27 14.11 41.61
C PRO A 307 -31.28 14.10 40.08
N GLU A 308 -32.43 13.80 39.48
CA GLU A 308 -32.62 13.90 38.04
C GLU A 308 -32.20 15.30 37.59
N LEU A 309 -31.30 15.37 36.60
CA LEU A 309 -30.89 16.63 36.00
C LEU A 309 -32.14 17.29 35.41
N SER A 310 -32.48 18.47 35.89
CA SER A 310 -33.58 19.25 35.30
C SER A 310 -33.29 19.52 33.83
N GLU A 311 -34.33 19.55 32.99
CA GLU A 311 -34.22 19.85 31.55
C GLU A 311 -33.42 21.14 31.26
N GLU A 312 -33.49 22.13 32.16
CA GLU A 312 -32.75 23.39 32.03
C GLU A 312 -31.23 23.24 32.23
N GLU A 313 -30.80 22.37 33.15
CA GLU A 313 -29.37 22.07 33.37
C GLU A 313 -28.82 21.16 32.26
N LEU A 314 -29.63 20.22 31.77
CA LEU A 314 -29.28 19.37 30.64
C LEU A 314 -29.07 20.20 29.36
N ALA A 315 -29.95 21.17 29.10
CA ALA A 315 -29.80 22.12 27.99
C ALA A 315 -28.56 23.00 28.14
N ARG A 316 -28.19 23.39 29.37
CA ARG A 316 -27.00 24.18 29.65
C ARG A 316 -25.71 23.40 29.40
N GLN A 317 -25.67 22.12 29.78
CA GLN A 317 -24.51 21.25 29.55
C GLN A 317 -24.31 20.95 28.05
N ALA A 318 -25.39 20.67 27.32
CA ALA A 318 -25.34 20.49 25.86
C ALA A 318 -24.79 21.73 25.15
N LEU A 319 -25.13 22.93 25.62
CA LEU A 319 -24.64 24.19 25.04
C LEU A 319 -23.19 24.52 25.43
N ALA A 320 -22.72 24.06 26.59
CA ALA A 320 -21.34 24.25 27.06
C ALA A 320 -20.35 23.24 26.45
N HIS A 321 -20.82 22.05 26.09
CA HIS A 321 -20.04 20.97 25.50
C HIS A 321 -20.43 20.68 24.05
N GLY A 322 -20.91 21.70 23.33
CA GLY A 322 -21.23 21.59 21.91
C GLY A 322 -20.11 20.88 21.16
N GLY A 323 -20.49 19.82 20.43
CA GLY A 323 -19.58 18.93 19.73
C GLY A 323 -18.48 19.68 18.97
N ALA A 324 -17.30 19.08 18.90
CA ALA A 324 -16.09 19.70 18.35
C ALA A 324 -16.24 20.16 16.88
N ASP A 325 -17.32 19.78 16.21
CA ASP A 325 -17.60 20.10 14.81
C ASP A 325 -18.37 21.42 14.59
N ASN A 326 -18.83 22.10 15.65
CA ASN A 326 -19.66 23.32 15.55
C ASN A 326 -20.90 23.14 14.67
N ASP A 327 -21.47 21.93 14.55
CA ASP A 327 -22.70 21.71 13.79
C ASP A 327 -23.95 21.90 14.69
N PRO A 328 -24.73 22.98 14.51
CA PRO A 328 -25.94 23.20 15.28
C PRO A 328 -27.10 22.26 14.89
N ALA A 329 -26.95 21.43 13.85
CA ALA A 329 -28.00 20.53 13.35
C ALA A 329 -27.92 19.10 13.90
N THR A 330 -26.82 18.74 14.56
CA THR A 330 -26.57 17.36 15.00
C THR A 330 -26.51 17.30 16.53
N PRO A 331 -27.58 16.90 17.23
CA PRO A 331 -27.52 16.68 18.67
C PRO A 331 -26.74 15.38 18.93
N GLU A 332 -25.51 15.52 19.43
CA GLU A 332 -24.75 14.43 20.06
C GLU A 332 -25.04 14.35 21.56
#